data_AF-A0A958LLN1-F1
#
_entry.id   AF-A0A958LLN1-F1
#
_cell.length_a   1.000
_cell.length_b   1.000
_cell.length_c   1.000
_cell.angle_alpha   90.00
_cell.angle_beta   90.00
_cell.angle_gamma   90.00
#
_symmetry.space_group_name_H-M   'P 1'
#
loop_
_entity.id
_entity.type
_entity.pdbx_description
1 polymer ?
#
loop_
_entity_poly.entity_id
_entity_poly.type
_entity_poly.pdbx_seq_one_letter_code
_entity_poly.pdbx_strand_id
1 'polypeptide(L)'
;MKTITAHTITIVSLVLALFLSGCSYQWREADPGITDDELIDLIAEIGKNASVSSGTGNMQKFMSIVENPNSTIFFAEGFVDNSGTMGPPAAILSLLDFYFMGREDITVWDLSEARAIFLDLIDDSGVRQNALLLDMQVTGESNFVTKVFVDTGDAAVIEDEFSVTLKGEGAGAALVARSYDLVEGSDELAGVIQLQLWDFNDQGEDYLGKISTMVGFD
;
A
#
# COMPACT_ATOMS: atom_id res chain seq x y z
N MET A 1 13.73 53.19 6.71
CA MET A 1 13.06 51.88 6.73
C MET A 1 13.59 51.07 5.57
N LYS A 2 14.35 50.00 5.85
CA LYS A 2 14.96 49.13 4.82
C LYS A 2 13.97 48.03 4.46
N THR A 3 13.60 47.97 3.19
CA THR A 3 12.84 46.90 2.52
C THR A 3 13.66 45.61 2.52
N ILE A 4 13.56 44.84 3.60
CA ILE A 4 14.13 43.49 3.72
C ILE A 4 12.98 42.58 4.15
N THR A 5 12.08 42.24 3.24
CA THR A 5 10.97 41.32 3.58
C THR A 5 10.56 40.38 2.45
N ALA A 6 10.66 40.76 1.18
CA ALA A 6 10.17 39.90 0.10
C ALA A 6 11.16 38.79 -0.30
N HIS A 7 12.44 39.11 -0.51
CA HIS A 7 13.41 38.13 -1.05
C HIS A 7 13.88 37.09 -0.04
N THR A 8 13.90 37.43 1.26
CA THR A 8 14.27 36.49 2.32
C THR A 8 13.23 35.39 2.51
N ILE A 9 11.94 35.69 2.34
CA ILE A 9 10.86 34.71 2.46
C ILE A 9 10.93 33.70 1.31
N THR A 10 11.16 34.15 0.08
CA THR A 10 11.25 33.26 -1.10
C THR A 10 12.44 32.29 -1.03
N ILE A 11 13.60 32.76 -0.53
CA ILE A 11 14.79 31.91 -0.39
C ILE A 11 14.59 30.86 0.71
N VAL A 12 13.96 31.23 1.83
CA VAL A 12 13.66 30.27 2.91
C VAL A 12 12.65 29.20 2.46
N SER A 13 11.62 29.57 1.70
CA SER A 13 10.66 28.60 1.15
C SER A 13 11.28 27.67 0.11
N LEU A 14 12.19 28.17 -0.74
CA LEU A 14 12.88 27.35 -1.75
C LEU A 14 13.86 26.37 -1.11
N VAL A 15 14.57 26.79 -0.06
CA VAL A 15 15.48 25.91 0.70
C VAL A 15 14.69 24.84 1.46
N LEU A 16 13.54 25.17 2.03
CA LEU A 16 12.67 24.19 2.70
C LEU A 16 12.12 23.12 1.72
N ALA A 17 11.76 23.53 0.50
CA ALA A 17 11.32 22.60 -0.56
C ALA A 17 12.46 21.67 -1.03
N LEU A 18 13.70 22.17 -1.07
CA LEU A 18 14.89 21.37 -1.44
C LEU A 18 15.32 20.38 -0.34
N PHE A 19 15.01 20.64 0.93
CA PHE A 19 15.22 19.66 2.01
C PHE A 19 14.14 18.57 2.06
N LEU A 20 12.93 18.82 1.53
CA LEU A 20 11.88 17.80 1.41
C LEU A 20 12.10 16.85 0.23
N SER A 21 12.95 17.20 -0.75
CA SER A 21 13.45 16.26 -1.76
C SER A 21 14.59 15.35 -1.25
N GLY A 22 14.89 15.39 0.05
CA GLY A 22 15.82 14.48 0.70
C GLY A 22 15.30 13.04 0.64
N CYS A 23 15.81 12.30 -0.33
CA CYS A 23 15.94 10.84 -0.35
C CYS A 23 14.75 10.07 0.23
N SER A 24 13.67 9.94 -0.54
CA SER A 24 12.94 8.66 -0.54
C SER A 24 13.97 7.63 -1.01
N TYR A 25 14.68 7.00 -0.06
CA TYR A 25 15.43 5.79 -0.33
C TYR A 25 14.40 4.77 -0.76
N GLN A 26 14.21 4.62 -2.06
CA GLN A 26 13.66 3.40 -2.61
C GLN A 26 14.64 2.32 -2.21
N TRP A 27 14.26 1.49 -1.24
CA TRP A 27 15.03 0.29 -0.92
C TRP A 27 14.80 -0.67 -2.10
N ARG A 28 15.58 -0.50 -3.17
CA ARG A 28 15.59 -1.45 -4.30
C ARG A 28 15.96 -2.87 -3.86
N GLU A 29 16.55 -2.99 -2.68
CA GLU A 29 16.88 -4.23 -1.98
C GLU A 29 16.25 -4.18 -0.57
N ALA A 30 14.93 -4.00 -0.47
CA ALA A 30 14.27 -4.27 0.80
C ALA A 30 14.29 -5.79 1.01
N ASP A 31 15.03 -6.25 2.02
CA ASP A 31 14.87 -7.59 2.55
C ASP A 31 13.78 -7.47 3.63
N PRO A 32 12.57 -7.99 3.42
CA PRO A 32 11.49 -7.90 4.39
C PRO A 32 11.81 -8.70 5.66
N GLY A 33 12.87 -9.51 5.71
CA GLY A 33 13.26 -10.26 6.90
C GLY A 33 12.27 -11.35 7.29
N ILE A 34 11.38 -11.70 6.36
CA ILE A 34 10.37 -12.74 6.47
C ILE A 34 10.56 -13.71 5.30
N THR A 35 10.38 -15.00 5.55
CA THR A 35 10.38 -16.04 4.53
C THR A 35 8.99 -16.26 3.94
N ASP A 36 8.91 -16.95 2.80
CA ASP A 36 7.64 -17.28 2.13
C ASP A 36 6.68 -18.02 3.08
N ASP A 37 7.18 -19.03 3.79
CA ASP A 37 6.40 -19.82 4.76
C ASP A 37 5.86 -18.94 5.91
N GLU A 38 6.70 -18.05 6.45
CA GLU A 38 6.31 -17.11 7.52
C GLU A 38 5.28 -16.07 7.02
N LEU A 39 5.40 -15.63 5.76
CA LEU A 39 4.44 -14.70 5.14
C LEU A 39 3.06 -15.35 4.97
N ILE A 40 3.01 -16.61 4.54
CA ILE A 40 1.75 -17.35 4.43
C ILE A 40 1.10 -17.55 5.80
N ASP A 41 1.89 -17.91 6.83
CA ASP A 41 1.40 -18.04 8.20
C ASP A 41 0.88 -16.70 8.75
N LEU A 42 1.59 -15.60 8.48
CA LEU A 42 1.17 -14.24 8.84
C LEU A 42 -0.16 -13.86 8.19
N ILE A 43 -0.30 -14.09 6.87
CA ILE A 43 -1.55 -13.83 6.15
C ILE A 43 -2.70 -14.65 6.73
N ALA A 44 -2.46 -15.92 7.06
CA ALA A 44 -3.48 -16.77 7.68
C ALA A 44 -3.87 -16.29 9.09
N GLU A 45 -2.93 -15.75 9.87
CA GLU A 45 -3.22 -15.12 11.15
C GLU A 45 -4.09 -13.85 10.98
N ILE A 46 -3.69 -12.96 10.07
CA ILE A 46 -4.45 -11.75 9.75
C ILE A 46 -5.87 -12.13 9.30
N GLY A 47 -6.01 -13.11 8.41
CA GLY A 47 -7.31 -13.61 7.92
C GLY A 47 -8.23 -14.09 9.04
N LYS A 48 -7.68 -14.78 10.05
CA LYS A 48 -8.45 -15.22 11.24
C LYS A 48 -8.93 -14.03 12.06
N ASN A 49 -8.08 -13.03 12.27
CA ASN A 49 -8.37 -11.85 13.11
C ASN A 49 -9.28 -10.84 12.41
N ALA A 50 -9.14 -10.66 11.09
CA ALA A 50 -9.87 -9.70 10.28
C ALA A 50 -11.34 -10.09 10.03
N SER A 51 -11.69 -11.37 10.22
CA SER A 51 -13.06 -11.89 10.04
C SER A 51 -14.13 -11.22 10.92
N VAL A 52 -13.73 -10.36 11.85
CA VAL A 52 -14.59 -9.59 12.76
C VAL A 52 -14.81 -8.14 12.30
N SER A 53 -13.93 -7.57 11.47
CA SER A 53 -13.91 -6.13 11.10
C SER A 53 -14.00 -5.87 9.59
N SER A 54 -13.41 -6.75 8.78
CA SER A 54 -13.60 -6.83 7.34
C SER A 54 -14.72 -7.84 7.08
N GLY A 55 -15.72 -7.47 6.29
CA GLY A 55 -16.73 -8.41 5.83
C GLY A 55 -16.12 -9.69 5.24
N THR A 56 -16.87 -10.77 5.39
CA THR A 56 -16.38 -12.12 5.15
C THR A 56 -16.06 -12.37 3.67
N GLY A 57 -16.64 -11.59 2.74
CA GLY A 57 -16.56 -11.84 1.30
C GLY A 57 -15.22 -11.43 0.70
N ASN A 58 -14.74 -10.22 0.99
CA ASN A 58 -13.47 -9.75 0.45
C ASN A 58 -12.29 -10.54 1.01
N MET A 59 -12.29 -10.83 2.31
CA MET A 59 -11.24 -11.64 2.93
C MET A 59 -11.22 -13.07 2.34
N GLN A 60 -12.39 -13.68 2.10
CA GLN A 60 -12.44 -15.00 1.45
C GLN A 60 -11.85 -14.97 0.03
N LYS A 61 -12.16 -13.94 -0.77
CA LYS A 61 -11.59 -13.78 -2.11
C LYS A 61 -10.08 -13.53 -2.04
N PHE A 62 -9.61 -12.69 -1.12
CA PHE A 62 -8.18 -12.46 -0.88
C PHE A 62 -7.45 -13.77 -0.58
N MET A 63 -7.95 -14.56 0.38
CA MET A 63 -7.35 -15.86 0.72
C MET A 63 -7.35 -16.84 -0.47
N SER A 64 -8.39 -16.83 -1.31
CA SER A 64 -8.42 -17.69 -2.50
C SER A 64 -7.36 -17.34 -3.55
N ILE A 65 -6.91 -16.08 -3.58
CA ILE A 65 -5.81 -15.64 -4.44
C ILE A 65 -4.47 -16.09 -3.83
N VAL A 66 -4.27 -15.91 -2.52
CA VAL A 66 -3.06 -16.35 -1.80
C VAL A 66 -2.81 -17.85 -1.93
N GLU A 67 -3.87 -18.66 -1.91
CA GLU A 67 -3.78 -20.12 -2.04
C GLU A 67 -3.42 -20.58 -3.48
N ASN A 68 -3.38 -19.67 -4.45
CA ASN A 68 -3.08 -19.99 -5.83
C ASN A 68 -1.56 -19.96 -6.09
N PRO A 69 -0.94 -21.04 -6.61
CA PRO A 69 0.50 -21.09 -6.88
C PRO A 69 0.99 -20.17 -8.01
N ASN A 70 0.09 -19.54 -8.76
CA ASN A 70 0.42 -18.53 -9.78
C ASN A 70 0.27 -17.10 -9.24
N SER A 71 0.05 -16.92 -7.94
CA SER A 71 -0.09 -15.60 -7.32
C SER A 71 1.27 -15.11 -6.84
N THR A 72 1.66 -13.92 -7.27
CA THR A 72 2.75 -13.18 -6.64
C THR A 72 2.20 -12.36 -5.47
N ILE A 73 2.84 -12.47 -4.31
CA ILE A 73 2.50 -11.75 -3.09
C ILE A 73 3.50 -10.61 -2.90
N PHE A 74 3.05 -9.37 -3.05
CA PHE A 74 3.85 -8.20 -2.73
C PHE A 74 3.62 -7.80 -1.29
N PHE A 75 4.69 -7.74 -0.49
CA PHE A 75 4.62 -7.48 0.94
C PHE A 75 5.46 -6.28 1.35
N ALA A 76 4.93 -5.51 2.30
CA ALA A 76 5.66 -4.47 3.00
C ALA A 76 5.19 -4.35 4.45
N GLU A 77 6.13 -4.17 5.38
CA GLU A 77 5.80 -3.93 6.79
C GLU A 77 6.73 -2.91 7.44
N GLY A 78 6.23 -2.18 8.42
CA GLY A 78 7.00 -1.23 9.19
C GLY A 78 6.56 -1.14 10.64
N PHE A 79 7.54 -0.96 11.53
CA PHE A 79 7.35 -0.97 12.98
C PHE A 79 8.01 0.25 13.61
N VAL A 80 7.32 0.90 14.54
CA VAL A 80 7.80 2.13 15.19
C VAL A 80 9.06 1.90 16.02
N ASP A 81 9.24 0.68 16.55
CA ASP A 81 10.42 0.28 17.31
C ASP A 81 11.60 -0.15 16.43
N ASN A 82 11.44 -0.11 15.10
CA ASN A 82 12.40 -0.59 14.11
C ASN A 82 12.76 -2.07 14.26
N SER A 83 11.85 -2.88 14.82
CA SER A 83 11.97 -4.34 14.78
C SER A 83 11.79 -4.89 13.36
N GLY A 84 11.02 -4.20 12.51
CA GLY A 84 10.93 -4.49 11.09
C GLY A 84 12.14 -4.00 10.29
N THR A 85 12.44 -4.76 9.25
CA THR A 85 13.57 -4.55 8.32
C THR A 85 13.36 -3.39 7.36
N MET A 86 12.10 -3.05 7.02
CA MET A 86 11.78 -2.00 6.05
C MET A 86 11.53 -0.62 6.69
N GLY A 87 11.73 -0.51 8.01
CA GLY A 87 11.72 0.76 8.76
C GLY A 87 10.41 1.05 9.50
N PRO A 88 10.16 2.33 9.88
CA PRO A 88 8.94 2.71 10.58
C PRO A 88 7.70 2.70 9.66
N PRO A 89 6.46 2.69 10.20
CA PRO A 89 5.24 2.74 9.39
C PRO A 89 5.22 3.87 8.34
N ALA A 90 5.76 5.04 8.69
CA ALA A 90 5.88 6.20 7.79
C ALA A 90 6.82 6.02 6.60
N ALA A 91 7.74 5.04 6.65
CA ALA A 91 8.57 4.69 5.51
C ALA A 91 7.80 3.88 4.46
N ILE A 92 6.83 3.07 4.92
CA ILE A 92 6.06 2.16 4.06
C ILE A 92 4.77 2.82 3.58
N LEU A 93 3.94 3.31 4.49
CA LEU A 93 2.68 3.98 4.17
C LEU A 93 2.88 5.49 4.17
N SER A 94 2.85 6.13 3.01
CA SER A 94 2.87 7.59 2.89
C SER A 94 1.51 8.06 2.39
N LEU A 95 0.52 8.03 3.29
CA LEU A 95 -0.88 8.37 3.02
C LEU A 95 -1.25 9.71 3.68
N LEU A 96 -2.12 10.47 3.02
CA LEU A 96 -2.62 11.74 3.52
C LEU A 96 -3.59 11.56 4.69
N ASP A 97 -4.45 10.55 4.61
CA ASP A 97 -5.42 10.17 5.64
C ASP A 97 -5.78 8.67 5.54
N PHE A 98 -6.59 8.20 6.50
CA PHE A 98 -7.02 6.80 6.61
C PHE A 98 -8.55 6.67 6.69
N TYR A 99 -9.33 7.58 6.08
CA TYR A 99 -10.81 7.51 6.14
C TYR A 99 -11.35 6.22 5.51
N PHE A 100 -10.70 5.70 4.47
CA PHE A 100 -11.08 4.43 3.82
C PHE A 100 -10.85 3.21 4.73
N MET A 101 -10.03 3.36 5.77
CA MET A 101 -9.87 2.40 6.87
C MET A 101 -10.85 2.65 8.03
N GLY A 102 -11.70 3.68 7.94
CA GLY A 102 -12.58 4.14 9.03
C GLY A 102 -11.84 4.88 10.14
N ARG A 103 -10.66 5.46 9.85
CA ARG A 103 -9.77 6.12 10.83
C ARG A 103 -9.35 7.52 10.38
N GLU A 104 -10.31 8.44 10.30
CA GLU A 104 -10.05 9.86 10.03
C GLU A 104 -9.32 10.57 11.19
N ASP A 105 -9.25 9.93 12.35
CA ASP A 105 -8.70 10.47 13.59
C ASP A 105 -7.19 10.31 13.75
N ILE A 106 -6.53 9.56 12.85
CA ILE A 106 -5.11 9.22 12.95
C ILE A 106 -4.33 9.66 11.72
N THR A 107 -3.02 9.74 11.91
CA THR A 107 -2.01 9.91 10.88
C THR A 107 -1.02 8.74 10.91
N VAL A 108 -0.11 8.69 9.94
CA VAL A 108 0.91 7.62 9.92
C VAL A 108 1.83 7.65 11.15
N TRP A 109 1.97 8.80 11.80
CA TRP A 109 2.80 8.96 13.00
C TRP A 109 2.19 8.35 14.26
N ASP A 110 0.89 8.06 14.21
CA ASP A 110 0.16 7.43 15.32
C ASP A 110 0.27 5.90 15.26
N LEU A 111 0.78 5.33 14.16
CA LEU A 111 0.90 3.89 13.97
C LEU A 111 2.11 3.31 14.72
N SER A 112 1.88 2.25 15.49
CA SER A 112 2.96 1.40 16.02
C SER A 112 3.45 0.41 14.97
N GLU A 113 2.54 -0.03 14.09
CA GLU A 113 2.81 -1.03 13.07
C GLU A 113 1.91 -0.82 11.85
N ALA A 114 2.44 -1.07 10.66
CA ALA A 114 1.69 -1.06 9.42
C ALA A 114 2.19 -2.15 8.48
N ARG A 115 1.26 -2.88 7.86
CA ARG A 115 1.51 -3.93 6.88
C ARG A 115 0.64 -3.69 5.65
N ALA A 116 1.21 -3.89 4.48
CA ALA A 116 0.52 -3.85 3.20
C ALA A 116 0.82 -5.13 2.43
N ILE A 117 -0.22 -5.77 1.92
CA ILE A 117 -0.11 -6.98 1.12
C ILE A 117 -0.91 -6.78 -0.16
N PHE A 118 -0.22 -6.80 -1.30
CA PHE A 118 -0.85 -6.71 -2.61
C PHE A 118 -0.66 -8.02 -3.35
N LEU A 119 -1.74 -8.54 -3.91
CA LEU A 119 -1.75 -9.81 -4.63
C LEU A 119 -1.90 -9.55 -6.12
N ASP A 120 -1.12 -10.28 -6.90
CA ASP A 120 -1.20 -10.31 -8.34
C ASP A 120 -1.21 -11.74 -8.85
N LEU A 121 -2.38 -12.19 -9.31
CA LEU A 121 -2.58 -13.51 -9.86
C LEU A 121 -2.87 -13.40 -11.35
N ILE A 122 -2.11 -14.10 -12.17
CA ILE A 122 -2.41 -14.31 -13.60
C ILE A 122 -2.72 -15.79 -13.77
N ASP A 123 -3.97 -16.13 -14.09
CA ASP A 123 -4.36 -17.52 -14.30
C ASP A 123 -3.91 -18.06 -15.67
N ASP A 124 -4.02 -19.38 -15.87
CA ASP A 124 -3.63 -20.04 -17.13
C ASP A 124 -4.42 -19.54 -18.37
N SER A 125 -5.55 -18.86 -18.15
CA SER A 125 -6.37 -18.26 -19.21
C SER A 125 -5.95 -16.80 -19.51
N GLY A 126 -4.96 -16.27 -18.80
CA GLY A 126 -4.52 -14.88 -18.88
C GLY A 126 -5.44 -13.90 -18.15
N VAL A 127 -6.35 -14.38 -17.31
CA VAL A 127 -7.20 -13.52 -16.50
C VAL A 127 -6.42 -13.10 -15.25
N ARG A 128 -6.28 -11.79 -15.07
CA ARG A 128 -5.59 -11.19 -13.93
C ARG A 128 -6.58 -10.91 -12.80
N GLN A 129 -6.20 -11.24 -11.57
CA GLN A 129 -6.95 -10.94 -10.35
C GLN A 129 -6.03 -10.25 -9.36
N ASN A 130 -6.55 -9.24 -8.66
CA ASN A 130 -5.76 -8.47 -7.71
C ASN A 130 -6.51 -8.23 -6.41
N ALA A 131 -5.75 -8.07 -5.34
CA ALA A 131 -6.30 -7.65 -4.06
C ALA A 131 -5.27 -6.86 -3.27
N LEU A 132 -5.73 -5.98 -2.39
CA LEU A 132 -4.92 -5.22 -1.45
C LEU A 132 -5.46 -5.44 -0.05
N LEU A 133 -4.59 -5.79 0.88
CA LEU A 133 -4.85 -5.83 2.30
C LEU A 133 -3.98 -4.78 2.97
N LEU A 134 -4.61 -3.96 3.80
CA LEU A 134 -3.94 -3.01 4.68
C LEU A 134 -4.27 -3.41 6.12
N ASP A 135 -3.23 -3.55 6.93
CA ASP A 135 -3.34 -3.94 8.33
C ASP A 135 -2.49 -3.00 9.17
N MET A 136 -3.09 -2.32 10.14
CA MET A 136 -2.38 -1.30 10.92
C MET A 136 -2.74 -1.36 12.39
N GLN A 137 -1.75 -1.11 13.24
CA GLN A 137 -1.95 -0.99 14.68
C GLN A 137 -1.66 0.45 15.11
N VAL A 138 -2.59 1.05 15.83
CA VAL A 138 -2.43 2.38 16.40
C VAL A 138 -1.74 2.28 17.76
N THR A 139 -0.80 3.18 18.02
CA THR A 139 -0.05 3.23 19.27
C THR A 139 -1.00 3.33 20.47
N GLY A 140 -0.92 2.35 21.37
CA GLY A 140 -1.76 2.30 22.58
C GLY A 140 -3.09 1.57 22.38
N GLU A 141 -3.43 1.14 21.16
CA GLU A 141 -4.54 0.24 20.88
C GLU A 141 -4.04 -1.22 20.84
N SER A 142 -4.86 -2.16 21.34
CA SER A 142 -4.50 -3.58 21.35
C SER A 142 -4.81 -4.28 20.03
N ASN A 143 -5.73 -3.73 19.24
CA ASN A 143 -6.31 -4.38 18.08
C ASN A 143 -5.76 -3.76 16.81
N PHE A 144 -5.61 -4.59 15.78
CA PHE A 144 -5.33 -4.13 14.44
C PHE A 144 -6.62 -3.65 13.75
N VAL A 145 -6.45 -2.65 12.88
CA VAL A 145 -7.46 -2.22 11.91
C VAL A 145 -7.06 -2.79 10.56
N THR A 146 -7.80 -3.81 10.13
CA THR A 146 -7.57 -4.51 8.85
C THR A 146 -8.65 -4.13 7.85
N LYS A 147 -8.26 -3.89 6.60
CA LYS A 147 -9.18 -3.68 5.47
C LYS A 147 -8.70 -4.42 4.24
N VAL A 148 -9.63 -5.10 3.56
CA VAL A 148 -9.36 -5.83 2.32
C VAL A 148 -10.12 -5.20 1.16
N PHE A 149 -9.40 -4.94 0.08
CA PHE A 149 -9.90 -4.46 -1.19
C PHE A 149 -9.64 -5.53 -2.24
N VAL A 150 -10.64 -5.82 -3.06
CA VAL A 150 -10.53 -6.81 -4.14
C VAL A 150 -10.88 -6.16 -5.45
N ASP A 151 -10.23 -6.58 -6.52
CA ASP A 151 -10.50 -6.07 -7.85
C ASP A 151 -11.98 -6.25 -8.25
N THR A 152 -12.47 -5.31 -9.04
CA THR A 152 -13.82 -5.35 -9.62
C THR A 152 -13.87 -5.62 -11.11
N GLY A 153 -12.74 -6.00 -11.69
CA GLY A 153 -12.55 -6.21 -13.12
C GLY A 153 -11.64 -5.15 -13.74
N ASP A 154 -10.87 -5.61 -14.73
CA ASP A 154 -9.95 -4.90 -15.61
C ASP A 154 -8.78 -4.20 -14.91
N ALA A 155 -7.86 -5.00 -14.33
CA ALA A 155 -6.47 -4.55 -14.26
C ALA A 155 -5.95 -4.35 -15.69
N ALA A 156 -5.32 -3.21 -15.95
CA ALA A 156 -4.83 -2.85 -17.26
C ALA A 156 -3.44 -2.25 -17.16
N VAL A 157 -2.65 -2.42 -18.23
CA VAL A 157 -1.45 -1.63 -18.46
C VAL A 157 -1.82 -0.52 -19.45
N ILE A 158 -1.72 0.73 -18.99
CA ILE A 158 -2.04 1.93 -19.77
C ILE A 158 -0.79 2.80 -19.76
N GLU A 159 -0.20 3.05 -20.93
CA GLU A 159 0.99 3.93 -21.03
C GLU A 159 2.15 3.51 -20.11
N ASP A 160 2.47 2.21 -20.08
CA ASP A 160 3.51 1.60 -19.22
C ASP A 160 3.22 1.72 -17.69
N GLU A 161 1.96 1.93 -17.33
CA GLU A 161 1.47 1.96 -15.95
C GLU A 161 0.51 0.80 -15.71
N PHE A 162 0.83 -0.06 -14.75
CA PHE A 162 -0.14 -0.99 -14.19
C PHE A 162 -1.17 -0.22 -13.36
N SER A 163 -2.46 -0.41 -13.64
CA SER A 163 -3.56 0.22 -12.91
C SER A 163 -4.68 -0.78 -12.64
N VAL A 164 -5.15 -0.83 -11.40
CA VAL A 164 -6.28 -1.69 -10.99
C VAL A 164 -7.23 -0.96 -10.05
N THR A 165 -8.54 -1.11 -10.29
CA THR A 165 -9.58 -0.63 -9.38
C THR A 165 -9.98 -1.73 -8.40
N LEU A 166 -9.83 -1.44 -7.11
CA LEU A 166 -10.09 -2.33 -5.99
C LEU A 166 -11.25 -1.78 -5.16
N LYS A 167 -12.22 -2.62 -4.78
CA LYS A 167 -13.32 -2.22 -3.88
C LYS A 167 -13.19 -2.87 -2.53
N GLY A 168 -13.27 -2.05 -1.49
CA GLY A 168 -13.43 -2.47 -0.11
C GLY A 168 -14.90 -2.78 0.20
N GLU A 169 -15.15 -3.38 1.36
CA GLU A 169 -16.52 -3.61 1.81
C GLU A 169 -17.15 -2.37 2.43
N GLY A 170 -18.45 -2.20 2.17
CA GLY A 170 -19.24 -1.03 2.54
C GLY A 170 -19.60 -0.15 1.33
N ALA A 171 -20.43 0.87 1.55
CA ALA A 171 -20.81 1.80 0.49
C ALA A 171 -19.65 2.76 0.18
N GLY A 172 -18.91 2.51 -0.91
CA GLY A 172 -18.20 3.56 -1.62
C GLY A 172 -16.67 3.60 -1.53
N ALA A 173 -16.00 2.74 -0.75
CA ALA A 173 -14.53 2.73 -0.75
C ALA A 173 -13.99 1.96 -1.97
N ALA A 174 -13.75 2.68 -3.07
CA ALA A 174 -13.01 2.18 -4.21
C ALA A 174 -11.64 2.86 -4.24
N LEU A 175 -10.59 2.07 -4.34
CA LEU A 175 -9.22 2.54 -4.52
C LEU A 175 -8.77 2.21 -5.93
N VAL A 176 -8.01 3.10 -6.55
CA VAL A 176 -7.20 2.76 -7.71
C VAL A 176 -5.75 2.62 -7.25
N ALA A 177 -5.17 1.45 -7.48
CA ALA A 177 -3.76 1.17 -7.20
C ALA A 177 -2.99 1.21 -8.52
N ARG A 178 -1.89 1.97 -8.55
CA ARG A 178 -1.05 2.17 -9.73
C ARG A 178 0.42 1.88 -9.47
N SER A 179 1.11 1.26 -10.43
CA SER A 179 2.55 1.02 -10.40
C SER A 179 3.18 1.31 -11.76
N TYR A 180 4.37 1.91 -11.76
CA TYR A 180 5.22 2.05 -12.94
C TYR A 180 6.37 1.03 -12.94
N ASP A 181 6.47 0.22 -11.89
CA ASP A 181 7.54 -0.76 -11.72
C ASP A 181 7.15 -2.05 -12.44
N LEU A 182 7.28 -2.03 -13.77
CA LEU A 182 7.04 -3.17 -14.66
C LEU A 182 8.36 -3.85 -15.06
N VAL A 183 8.28 -5.14 -15.40
CA VAL A 183 9.38 -5.84 -16.07
C VAL A 183 9.56 -5.28 -17.48
N GLU A 184 10.80 -5.04 -17.90
CA GLU A 184 11.08 -4.42 -19.20
C GLU A 184 10.52 -5.25 -20.36
N GLY A 185 9.57 -4.65 -21.10
CA GLY A 185 8.93 -5.29 -22.24
C GLY A 185 7.81 -6.28 -21.91
N SER A 186 7.28 -6.27 -20.68
CA SER A 186 6.09 -7.03 -20.32
C SER A 186 5.07 -6.19 -19.53
N ASP A 187 3.86 -6.73 -19.39
CA ASP A 187 2.78 -6.17 -18.57
C ASP A 187 2.84 -6.67 -17.11
N GLU A 188 3.91 -7.36 -16.74
CA GLU A 188 4.12 -7.96 -15.43
C GLU A 188 4.78 -6.96 -14.48
N LEU A 189 4.40 -7.01 -13.20
CA LEU A 189 5.01 -6.21 -12.16
C LEU A 189 6.45 -6.71 -11.89
N ALA A 190 7.37 -5.78 -11.62
CA ALA A 190 8.73 -6.12 -11.21
C ALA A 190 8.74 -6.76 -9.81
N GLY A 191 9.79 -7.49 -9.44
CA GLY A 191 9.90 -8.14 -8.12
C GLY A 191 9.98 -7.17 -6.93
N VAL A 192 10.14 -5.86 -7.17
CA VAL A 192 10.00 -4.81 -6.16
C VAL A 192 9.19 -3.69 -6.78
N ILE A 193 8.08 -3.31 -6.14
CA ILE A 193 7.13 -2.32 -6.67
C ILE A 193 6.84 -1.20 -5.67
N GLN A 194 6.31 -0.10 -6.20
CA GLN A 194 5.61 0.94 -5.47
C GLN A 194 4.15 1.01 -5.92
N LEU A 195 3.22 1.14 -4.99
CA LEU A 195 1.80 1.39 -5.31
C LEU A 195 1.42 2.82 -4.98
N GLN A 196 0.97 3.59 -5.96
CA GLN A 196 0.24 4.83 -5.73
C GLN A 196 -1.22 4.51 -5.49
N LEU A 197 -1.81 5.09 -4.45
CA LEU A 197 -3.22 4.90 -4.09
C LEU A 197 -3.99 6.18 -4.38
N TRP A 198 -5.14 6.00 -5.04
CA TRP A 198 -6.08 7.04 -5.38
C TRP A 198 -7.47 6.63 -4.87
N ASP A 199 -8.21 7.56 -4.29
CA ASP A 199 -9.62 7.40 -4.01
C ASP A 199 -10.40 7.51 -5.31
N PHE A 200 -11.37 6.63 -5.53
CA PHE A 200 -12.28 6.72 -6.66
C PHE A 200 -13.69 7.00 -6.17
N ASN A 201 -14.09 8.27 -6.26
CA ASN A 201 -15.37 8.76 -5.79
C ASN A 201 -16.19 9.37 -6.94
N ASP A 202 -17.39 9.87 -6.64
CA ASP A 202 -18.29 10.46 -7.65
C ASP A 202 -17.72 11.73 -8.33
N GLN A 203 -16.65 12.31 -7.79
CA GLN A 203 -15.97 13.50 -8.32
C GLN A 203 -14.75 13.16 -9.16
N GLY A 204 -14.29 11.91 -9.16
CA GLY A 204 -13.14 11.42 -9.92
C GLY A 204 -12.12 10.70 -9.05
N GLU A 205 -10.86 10.86 -9.42
CA GLU A 205 -9.72 10.28 -8.70
C GLU A 205 -8.99 11.33 -7.87
N ASP A 206 -8.91 11.10 -6.56
CA ASP A 206 -8.15 11.96 -5.64
C ASP A 206 -6.93 11.19 -5.11
N TYR A 207 -5.73 11.77 -5.24
CA TYR A 207 -4.51 11.13 -4.79
C TYR A 207 -4.49 11.01 -3.26
N LEU A 208 -4.37 9.77 -2.75
CA LEU A 208 -4.31 9.48 -1.32
C LEU A 208 -2.88 9.37 -0.81
N GLY A 209 -1.97 8.90 -1.65
CA GLY A 209 -0.60 8.64 -1.24
C GLY A 209 0.01 7.42 -1.91
N LYS A 210 0.95 6.78 -1.22
CA LYS A 210 1.65 5.61 -1.77
C LYS A 210 2.10 4.60 -0.71
N ILE A 211 2.30 3.36 -1.16
CA ILE A 211 3.04 2.31 -0.48
C ILE A 211 4.42 2.26 -1.12
N SER A 212 5.46 2.68 -0.40
CA SER A 212 6.74 3.11 -0.99
C SER A 212 7.62 1.97 -1.54
N THR A 213 7.58 0.79 -0.95
CA THR A 213 8.39 -0.36 -1.37
C THR A 213 7.69 -1.63 -0.94
N MET A 214 7.34 -2.49 -1.89
CA MET A 214 6.78 -3.82 -1.65
C MET A 214 7.63 -4.84 -2.39
N VAL A 215 7.94 -5.95 -1.73
CA VAL A 215 8.79 -7.02 -2.25
C VAL A 215 7.90 -8.19 -2.66
N GLY A 216 8.10 -8.69 -3.88
CA GLY A 216 7.37 -9.82 -4.43
C GLY A 216 7.90 -11.16 -3.94
N PHE A 217 6.97 -12.06 -3.64
CA PHE A 217 7.16 -13.44 -3.24
C PHE A 217 6.33 -14.34 -4.18
N ASP A 218 6.86 -15.51 -4.51
CA ASP A 218 6.24 -16.48 -5.42
C ASP A 218 5.88 -17.79 -4.70
#